data_AF-A0A164Y933-F1
#
_entry.id   AF-A0A164Y933-F1
#
_cell.length_a   1.000
_cell.length_b   1.000
_cell.length_c   1.000
_cell.angle_alpha   90.00
_cell.angle_beta   90.00
_cell.angle_gamma   90.00
#
_symmetry.space_group_name_H-M   'P 1'
#
loop_
_entity.id
_entity.type
_entity.pdbx_description
1 polymer ?
#
loop_
_entity_poly.entity_id
_entity_poly.type
_entity_poly.pdbx_seq_one_letter_code
_entity_poly.pdbx_strand_id
1 'polypeptide(L)'
;MRWSPFVITSALSFFVSGSLSIPAPSNGTSHTLMKRSVVCGQNVRTAVAEDCLEHRPSLFFALGGTVQRPLITAHQLDPTAQDIPPGAACDHVVELQVLARAMSSSGACAVITALNNLNNPRHILLQPLADVINGAGNLVFLDSRVNSKKASFVVNAMNGARITTADPLNLAVSGYLRNQLISTGSNAVAQHLDTLINQITAIAKTTADAIPALPQGVRAQGIQIQQQALKTAVAQLRQLNDRTPVISRWRRVLGANVVNE
;
A
#
# COMPACT_ATOMS: atom_id res chain seq x y z
N MET A 1 -14.03 69.76 -8.48
CA MET A 1 -15.22 69.81 -7.61
C MET A 1 -16.29 68.91 -8.20
N ARG A 2 -17.12 68.30 -7.33
CA ARG A 2 -18.18 67.30 -7.58
C ARG A 2 -17.71 65.85 -7.71
N TRP A 3 -17.65 65.23 -6.55
CA TRP A 3 -17.72 63.79 -6.33
C TRP A 3 -19.20 63.39 -6.19
N SER A 4 -19.56 62.21 -6.67
CA SER A 4 -20.83 61.54 -6.32
C SER A 4 -20.58 60.05 -6.13
N PRO A 5 -21.21 59.42 -5.12
CA PRO A 5 -20.85 58.08 -4.66
C PRO A 5 -21.58 56.99 -5.45
N PHE A 6 -20.86 55.90 -5.76
CA PHE A 6 -21.48 54.65 -6.18
C PHE A 6 -21.80 53.81 -4.95
N VAL A 7 -23.09 53.59 -4.74
CA VAL A 7 -23.66 52.72 -3.71
C VAL A 7 -23.48 51.26 -4.14
N ILE A 8 -22.78 50.50 -3.30
CA ILE A 8 -22.65 49.05 -3.36
C ILE A 8 -23.92 48.44 -2.76
N THR A 9 -24.68 47.67 -3.54
CA THR A 9 -25.68 46.75 -2.99
C THR A 9 -25.81 45.47 -3.84
N SER A 10 -25.64 44.34 -3.14
CA SER A 10 -26.28 43.03 -3.37
C SER A 10 -25.86 42.24 -4.63
N ALA A 11 -25.79 40.91 -4.66
CA ALA A 11 -26.34 39.89 -3.77
C ALA A 11 -25.46 38.63 -3.76
N LEU A 12 -25.39 37.97 -2.60
CA LEU A 12 -24.98 36.58 -2.46
C LEU A 12 -25.84 35.69 -3.39
N SER A 13 -25.21 34.78 -4.13
CA SER A 13 -25.86 33.64 -4.75
C SER A 13 -25.04 32.38 -4.47
N PHE A 14 -25.42 31.68 -3.39
CA PHE A 14 -25.00 30.31 -3.14
C PHE A 14 -25.90 29.39 -3.98
N PHE A 15 -25.38 28.87 -5.09
CA PHE A 15 -25.96 27.70 -5.75
C PHE A 15 -25.33 26.45 -5.14
N VAL A 16 -26.03 25.88 -4.16
CA VAL A 16 -25.80 24.50 -3.69
C VAL A 16 -26.53 23.58 -4.66
N SER A 17 -25.79 22.94 -5.56
CA SER A 17 -26.31 21.85 -6.38
C SER A 17 -26.52 20.61 -5.50
N GLY A 18 -27.72 20.46 -4.95
CA GLY A 18 -28.15 19.22 -4.31
C GLY A 18 -28.40 18.15 -5.37
N SER A 19 -27.50 17.19 -5.50
CA SER A 19 -27.76 15.97 -6.27
C SER A 19 -28.75 15.09 -5.50
N LEU A 20 -29.96 14.93 -6.03
CA LEU A 20 -30.90 13.88 -5.65
C LEU A 20 -30.31 12.53 -6.02
N SER A 21 -29.65 11.87 -5.07
CA SER A 21 -29.30 10.46 -5.19
C SER A 21 -30.56 9.62 -5.03
N ILE A 22 -31.09 9.16 -6.16
CA ILE A 22 -32.09 8.10 -6.26
C ILE A 22 -31.46 6.82 -5.67
N PRO A 23 -32.05 6.16 -4.67
CA PRO A 23 -31.54 4.88 -4.21
C PRO A 23 -31.78 3.83 -5.29
N ALA A 24 -30.70 3.21 -5.78
CA ALA A 24 -30.78 2.06 -6.66
C ALA A 24 -31.39 0.86 -5.90
N PRO A 25 -32.19 0.01 -6.56
CA PRO A 25 -32.86 -1.11 -5.92
C PRO A 25 -31.85 -2.13 -5.38
N SER A 26 -32.07 -2.53 -4.13
CA SER A 26 -31.26 -3.50 -3.40
C SER A 26 -31.55 -4.92 -3.89
N ASN A 27 -30.67 -5.46 -4.73
CA ASN A 27 -30.48 -6.91 -4.81
C ASN A 27 -29.12 -7.24 -4.22
N GLY A 28 -29.14 -8.00 -3.13
CA GLY A 28 -27.99 -8.29 -2.28
C GLY A 28 -26.91 -9.09 -2.98
N THR A 29 -25.95 -8.39 -3.56
CA THR A 29 -24.55 -8.82 -3.57
C THR A 29 -23.85 -7.99 -2.51
N SER A 30 -23.39 -8.65 -1.45
CA SER A 30 -22.51 -8.03 -0.46
C SER A 30 -21.25 -7.58 -1.20
N HIS A 31 -21.23 -6.33 -1.66
CA HIS A 31 -20.03 -5.71 -2.20
C HIS A 31 -19.00 -5.71 -1.08
N THR A 32 -18.07 -6.66 -1.14
CA THR A 32 -16.82 -6.57 -0.41
C THR A 32 -16.24 -5.21 -0.79
N LEU A 33 -16.25 -4.27 0.16
CA LEU A 33 -15.59 -2.97 0.03
C LEU A 33 -14.13 -3.26 -0.30
N MET A 34 -13.79 -3.28 -1.59
CA MET A 34 -12.43 -3.48 -2.04
C MET A 34 -11.59 -2.40 -1.38
N LYS A 35 -10.63 -2.82 -0.54
CA LYS A 35 -9.61 -1.92 0.02
C LYS A 35 -8.94 -1.24 -1.16
N ARG A 36 -9.27 0.03 -1.44
CA ARG A 36 -8.56 0.81 -2.46
C ARG A 36 -7.13 0.95 -2.00
N SER A 37 -6.24 0.29 -2.72
CA SER A 37 -4.89 -0.01 -2.29
C SER A 37 -3.91 0.72 -3.20
N VAL A 38 -3.93 2.06 -3.09
CA VAL A 38 -3.22 2.95 -4.02
C VAL A 38 -1.80 3.22 -3.53
N VAL A 39 -0.80 2.82 -4.32
CA VAL A 39 0.62 3.13 -4.11
C VAL A 39 1.08 4.04 -5.23
N CYS A 40 1.63 5.21 -4.87
CA CYS A 40 2.08 6.24 -5.81
C CYS A 40 1.05 6.57 -6.92
N GLY A 41 -0.26 6.47 -6.64
CA GLY A 41 -1.33 6.76 -7.60
C GLY A 41 -1.71 5.60 -8.53
N GLN A 42 -1.32 4.36 -8.23
CA GLN A 42 -1.76 3.14 -8.92
C GLN A 42 -2.32 2.13 -7.92
N ASN A 43 -3.40 1.44 -8.27
CA ASN A 43 -3.82 0.27 -7.48
C ASN A 43 -2.88 -0.90 -7.80
N VAL A 44 -2.20 -1.42 -6.78
CA VAL A 44 -1.25 -2.54 -6.91
C VAL A 44 -1.71 -3.79 -6.17
N ARG A 45 -2.88 -3.74 -5.50
CA ARG A 45 -3.54 -4.90 -4.90
C ARG A 45 -4.76 -5.26 -5.74
N THR A 46 -4.66 -6.37 -6.45
CA THR A 46 -5.73 -6.89 -7.30
C THR A 46 -6.16 -8.28 -6.88
N ALA A 47 -5.34 -9.00 -6.12
CA ALA A 47 -5.67 -10.35 -5.70
C ALA A 47 -6.88 -10.39 -4.76
N VAL A 48 -7.81 -11.27 -5.11
CA VAL A 48 -9.05 -11.65 -4.42
C VAL A 48 -8.94 -13.09 -3.91
N ALA A 49 -10.04 -13.67 -3.44
CA ALA A 49 -10.02 -15.00 -2.83
C ALA A 49 -9.67 -16.10 -3.84
N GLU A 50 -10.11 -15.91 -5.09
CA GLU A 50 -9.87 -16.76 -6.23
C GLU A 50 -8.37 -16.81 -6.59
N ASP A 51 -7.63 -15.70 -6.47
CA ASP A 51 -6.19 -15.71 -6.69
C ASP A 51 -5.47 -16.58 -5.66
N CYS A 52 -5.91 -16.60 -4.40
CA CYS A 52 -5.37 -17.54 -3.42
C CYS A 52 -5.67 -18.99 -3.82
N LEU A 53 -6.86 -19.29 -4.34
CA LEU A 53 -7.17 -20.63 -4.83
C LEU A 53 -6.29 -21.03 -6.02
N GLU A 54 -6.06 -20.13 -6.97
CA GLU A 54 -5.23 -20.40 -8.14
C GLU A 54 -3.77 -20.70 -7.76
N HIS A 55 -3.23 -19.95 -6.79
CA HIS A 55 -1.86 -20.13 -6.31
C HIS A 55 -1.69 -21.29 -5.33
N ARG A 56 -2.79 -21.90 -4.84
CA ARG A 56 -2.81 -23.07 -3.95
C ARG A 56 -1.80 -22.99 -2.79
N PRO A 57 -1.92 -22.01 -1.88
CA PRO A 57 -1.06 -21.95 -0.72
C PRO A 57 -1.19 -23.26 0.08
N SER A 58 -0.07 -23.81 0.54
CA SER A 58 -0.06 -25.07 1.29
C SER A 58 -0.65 -24.95 2.69
N LEU A 59 -0.94 -23.73 3.16
CA LEU A 59 -1.34 -23.45 4.52
C LEU A 59 -2.61 -22.60 4.60
N PHE A 60 -3.42 -22.93 5.60
CA PHE A 60 -4.49 -22.12 6.13
C PHE A 60 -4.24 -21.82 7.61
N PHE A 61 -4.35 -20.55 8.00
CA PHE A 61 -4.21 -20.12 9.39
C PHE A 61 -5.59 -19.88 10.01
N ALA A 62 -6.05 -20.86 10.80
CA ALA A 62 -7.35 -20.82 11.46
C ALA A 62 -7.27 -20.15 12.83
N LEU A 63 -8.32 -19.43 13.20
CA LEU A 63 -8.49 -18.86 14.54
C LEU A 63 -9.26 -19.83 15.44
N GLY A 64 -8.61 -20.25 16.52
CA GLY A 64 -9.20 -21.04 17.60
C GLY A 64 -8.93 -20.43 18.98
N GLY A 65 -9.01 -21.25 20.02
CA GLY A 65 -8.85 -20.81 21.41
C GLY A 65 -10.12 -20.17 21.98
N THR A 66 -9.95 -19.31 22.99
CA THR A 66 -11.07 -18.58 23.62
C THR A 66 -11.10 -17.14 23.15
N VAL A 67 -12.21 -16.44 23.40
CA VAL A 67 -12.35 -15.01 23.05
C VAL A 67 -11.23 -14.18 23.70
N GLN A 68 -10.85 -14.49 24.93
CA GLN A 68 -9.82 -13.77 25.69
C GLN A 68 -8.40 -14.24 25.36
N ARG A 69 -8.24 -15.46 24.83
CA ARG A 69 -6.96 -16.06 24.45
C ARG A 69 -7.06 -16.70 23.08
N PRO A 70 -7.21 -15.89 22.02
CA PRO A 70 -7.27 -16.43 20.67
C PRO A 70 -5.92 -17.02 20.28
N LEU A 71 -5.98 -18.14 19.56
CA LEU A 71 -4.82 -18.85 19.04
C LEU A 71 -4.92 -18.99 17.54
N ILE A 72 -3.81 -18.79 16.84
CA ILE A 72 -3.69 -19.11 15.42
C ILE A 72 -3.02 -20.47 15.27
N THR A 73 -3.67 -21.35 14.51
CA THR A 73 -3.14 -22.67 14.16
C THR A 73 -2.97 -22.75 12.65
N ALA A 74 -1.80 -23.23 12.21
CA ALA A 74 -1.56 -23.53 10.81
C ALA A 74 -2.07 -24.93 10.48
N HIS A 75 -2.88 -25.04 9.44
CA HIS A 75 -3.39 -26.28 8.88
C HIS A 75 -2.78 -26.48 7.50
N GLN A 76 -2.28 -27.68 7.22
CA GLN A 76 -1.90 -28.06 5.87
C GLN A 76 -3.18 -28.19 5.04
N LEU A 77 -3.16 -27.60 3.85
CA LEU A 77 -4.24 -27.77 2.88
C LEU A 77 -3.93 -28.94 1.96
N ASP A 78 -4.97 -29.68 1.60
CA ASP A 78 -4.87 -30.67 0.55
C ASP A 78 -4.59 -29.96 -0.78
N PRO A 79 -3.49 -30.28 -1.50
CA PRO A 79 -3.16 -29.64 -2.78
C PRO A 79 -4.22 -29.88 -3.87
N THR A 80 -5.12 -30.84 -3.67
CA THR A 80 -6.24 -31.15 -4.56
C THR A 80 -7.54 -30.45 -4.18
N ALA A 81 -7.61 -29.79 -3.01
CA ALA A 81 -8.78 -29.03 -2.60
C ALA A 81 -9.06 -27.89 -3.59
N GLN A 82 -10.34 -27.74 -3.94
CA GLN A 82 -10.81 -26.69 -4.87
C GLN A 82 -11.55 -25.56 -4.15
N ASP A 83 -11.84 -25.73 -2.86
CA ASP A 83 -12.64 -24.80 -2.07
C ASP A 83 -11.80 -23.96 -1.14
N ILE A 84 -12.23 -22.71 -0.94
CA ILE A 84 -11.66 -21.83 0.09
C ILE A 84 -12.01 -22.42 1.45
N PRO A 85 -11.04 -22.59 2.38
CA PRO A 85 -11.33 -23.09 3.71
C PRO A 85 -12.42 -22.25 4.41
N PRO A 86 -13.39 -22.88 5.10
CA PRO A 86 -14.47 -22.15 5.74
C PRO A 86 -13.98 -21.05 6.69
N GLY A 87 -14.50 -19.83 6.51
CA GLY A 87 -14.13 -18.67 7.31
C GLY A 87 -12.78 -18.02 6.94
N ALA A 88 -12.08 -18.54 5.92
CA ALA A 88 -10.84 -17.96 5.43
C ALA A 88 -11.08 -16.77 4.47
N ALA A 89 -10.09 -15.88 4.43
CA ALA A 89 -9.93 -14.85 3.43
C ALA A 89 -8.52 -14.96 2.82
N CYS A 90 -8.36 -14.46 1.59
CA CYS A 90 -7.05 -14.35 0.96
C CYS A 90 -6.25 -13.21 1.58
N ASP A 91 -5.20 -13.57 2.31
CA ASP A 91 -4.28 -12.64 2.94
C ASP A 91 -3.11 -12.30 2.03
N HIS A 92 -2.68 -11.05 2.11
CA HIS A 92 -1.41 -10.61 1.57
C HIS A 92 -0.43 -10.50 2.71
N VAL A 93 0.46 -11.47 2.90
CA VAL A 93 1.28 -11.59 4.12
C VAL A 93 1.95 -10.26 4.47
N VAL A 94 2.68 -9.66 3.53
CA VAL A 94 3.13 -8.27 3.59
C VAL A 94 1.99 -7.34 3.18
N GLU A 95 1.56 -6.50 4.12
CA GLU A 95 0.48 -5.54 3.90
C GLU A 95 0.94 -4.34 3.06
N LEU A 96 0.03 -3.85 2.22
CA LEU A 96 0.35 -2.81 1.26
C LEU A 96 0.75 -1.46 1.90
N GLN A 97 0.24 -1.17 3.10
CA GLN A 97 0.57 0.04 3.84
C GLN A 97 2.08 0.14 4.11
N VAL A 98 2.79 -1.00 4.19
CA VAL A 98 4.25 -1.06 4.36
C VAL A 98 4.95 -0.57 3.11
N LEU A 99 4.54 -1.08 1.93
CA LEU A 99 5.05 -0.66 0.63
C LEU A 99 4.74 0.82 0.37
N ALA A 100 3.48 1.24 0.56
CA ALA A 100 3.04 2.61 0.37
C ALA A 100 3.88 3.59 1.19
N ARG A 101 4.14 3.27 2.47
CA ARG A 101 4.93 4.12 3.35
C ARG A 101 6.40 4.14 2.96
N ALA A 102 6.99 3.00 2.60
CA ALA A 102 8.36 2.93 2.14
C ALA A 102 8.58 3.79 0.89
N MET A 103 7.72 3.64 -0.13
CA MET A 103 7.80 4.38 -1.40
C MET A 103 7.54 5.88 -1.24
N SER A 104 6.65 6.27 -0.33
CA SER A 104 6.42 7.68 -0.03
C SER A 104 7.62 8.28 0.70
N SER A 105 8.14 7.63 1.74
CA SER A 105 9.28 8.15 2.53
C SER A 105 10.58 8.16 1.75
N SER A 106 10.76 7.21 0.83
CA SER A 106 11.98 7.10 0.04
C SER A 106 12.01 8.10 -1.12
N GLY A 107 10.96 8.89 -1.36
CA GLY A 107 10.86 9.76 -2.54
C GLY A 107 10.57 9.03 -3.86
N ALA A 108 10.42 7.70 -3.84
CA ALA A 108 10.16 6.90 -5.04
C ALA A 108 8.86 7.32 -5.75
N CYS A 109 7.80 7.70 -5.02
CA CYS A 109 6.56 8.16 -5.64
C CYS A 109 6.72 9.47 -6.44
N ALA A 110 7.57 10.39 -5.98
CA ALA A 110 7.85 11.64 -6.69
C ALA A 110 8.60 11.36 -7.99
N VAL A 111 9.59 10.48 -7.91
CA VAL A 111 10.37 10.00 -9.06
C VAL A 111 9.49 9.29 -10.10
N ILE A 112 8.61 8.38 -9.68
CA ILE A 112 7.66 7.69 -10.57
C ILE A 112 6.74 8.69 -11.27
N THR A 113 6.28 9.71 -10.55
CA THR A 113 5.43 10.76 -11.13
C THR A 113 6.19 11.56 -12.19
N ALA A 114 7.46 11.91 -11.93
CA ALA A 114 8.29 12.61 -12.91
C ALA A 114 8.61 11.74 -14.14
N LEU A 115 8.91 10.46 -13.96
CA LEU A 115 9.11 9.50 -15.06
C LEU A 115 7.83 9.33 -15.90
N ASN A 116 6.66 9.27 -15.27
CA ASN A 116 5.38 9.19 -15.96
C ASN A 116 5.15 10.39 -16.89
N ASN A 117 5.57 11.58 -16.49
CA ASN A 117 5.49 12.79 -17.32
C ASN A 117 6.50 12.78 -18.49
N LEU A 118 7.46 11.85 -18.50
CA LEU A 118 8.43 11.61 -19.55
C LEU A 118 8.14 10.31 -20.32
N ASN A 119 6.86 9.97 -20.49
CA ASN A 119 6.41 8.79 -21.24
C ASN A 119 6.92 7.44 -20.69
N ASN A 120 7.20 7.34 -19.38
CA ASN A 120 7.43 6.07 -18.70
C ASN A 120 6.18 5.75 -17.84
N PRO A 121 5.16 5.07 -18.40
CA PRO A 121 3.85 5.00 -17.76
C PRO A 121 3.93 4.37 -16.37
N ARG A 122 3.21 4.95 -15.41
CA ARG A 122 3.18 4.48 -14.02
C ARG A 122 2.85 2.99 -13.88
N HIS A 123 1.90 2.49 -14.67
CA HIS A 123 1.50 1.08 -14.61
C HIS A 123 2.66 0.15 -15.00
N ILE A 124 3.50 0.51 -15.99
CA ILE A 124 4.69 -0.25 -16.36
C ILE A 124 5.73 -0.23 -15.22
N LEU A 125 5.99 0.94 -14.64
CA LEU A 125 6.98 1.09 -13.57
C LEU A 125 6.58 0.35 -12.29
N LEU A 126 5.27 0.25 -12.00
CA LEU A 126 4.75 -0.37 -10.79
C LEU A 126 4.32 -1.83 -10.98
N GLN A 127 4.22 -2.34 -12.21
CA GLN A 127 3.79 -3.71 -12.47
C GLN A 127 4.64 -4.75 -11.72
N PRO A 128 5.99 -4.68 -11.72
CA PRO A 128 6.79 -5.66 -10.99
C PRO A 128 6.49 -5.70 -9.48
N LEU A 129 6.18 -4.54 -8.88
CA LEU A 129 5.79 -4.47 -7.47
C LEU A 129 4.40 -5.08 -7.26
N ALA A 130 3.46 -4.85 -8.17
CA ALA A 130 2.15 -5.50 -8.15
C ALA A 130 2.29 -7.02 -8.29
N ASP A 131 3.14 -7.52 -9.18
CA ASP A 131 3.36 -8.96 -9.38
C ASP A 131 3.89 -9.62 -8.10
N VAL A 132 4.80 -8.96 -7.38
CA VAL A 132 5.29 -9.47 -6.08
C VAL A 132 4.22 -9.41 -4.99
N ILE A 133 3.42 -8.34 -4.94
CA ILE A 133 2.34 -8.19 -3.95
C ILE A 133 1.24 -9.25 -4.15
N ASN A 134 0.87 -9.52 -5.39
CA ASN A 134 -0.21 -10.45 -5.74
C ASN A 134 0.29 -11.88 -6.04
N GLY A 135 1.60 -12.13 -5.97
CA GLY A 135 2.19 -13.42 -6.28
C GLY A 135 2.09 -14.44 -5.13
N ALA A 136 2.16 -15.72 -5.46
CA ALA A 136 2.05 -16.85 -4.51
C ALA A 136 2.86 -16.69 -3.21
N GLY A 137 4.08 -16.13 -3.29
CA GLY A 137 4.95 -15.94 -2.12
C GLY A 137 4.39 -14.95 -1.08
N ASN A 138 3.40 -14.15 -1.45
CA ASN A 138 2.73 -13.20 -0.56
C ASN A 138 1.25 -13.57 -0.29
N LEU A 139 0.73 -14.64 -0.87
CA LEU A 139 -0.68 -15.03 -0.73
C LEU A 139 -0.83 -16.25 0.17
N VAL A 140 -1.78 -16.19 1.12
CA VAL A 140 -2.11 -17.31 2.00
C VAL A 140 -3.55 -17.24 2.48
N PHE A 141 -4.15 -18.37 2.86
CA PHE A 141 -5.44 -18.36 3.53
C PHE A 141 -5.29 -18.05 5.02
N LEU A 142 -6.07 -17.08 5.50
CA LEU A 142 -6.08 -16.65 6.90
C LEU A 142 -7.53 -16.47 7.36
N ASP A 143 -7.85 -16.80 8.62
CA ASP A 143 -9.16 -16.51 9.20
C ASP A 143 -9.54 -15.04 8.96
N SER A 144 -10.74 -14.84 8.43
CA SER A 144 -11.26 -13.54 7.99
C SER A 144 -11.24 -12.47 9.08
N ARG A 145 -11.46 -12.82 10.35
CA ARG A 145 -11.42 -11.88 11.48
C ARG A 145 -9.99 -11.39 11.71
N VAL A 146 -9.03 -12.29 11.63
CA VAL A 146 -7.59 -11.99 11.79
C VAL A 146 -7.10 -11.13 10.62
N ASN A 147 -7.48 -11.48 9.38
CA ASN A 147 -7.20 -10.70 8.19
C ASN A 147 -7.80 -9.28 8.27
N SER A 148 -9.04 -9.14 8.75
CA SER A 148 -9.68 -7.82 8.92
C SER A 148 -8.92 -6.94 9.93
N LYS A 149 -8.38 -7.55 11.00
CA LYS A 149 -7.66 -6.82 12.06
C LYS A 149 -6.25 -6.41 11.64
N LYS A 150 -5.59 -7.25 10.85
CA LYS A 150 -4.17 -7.17 10.50
C LYS A 150 -3.75 -5.79 9.97
N ALA A 151 -4.53 -5.17 9.09
CA ALA A 151 -4.18 -3.85 8.56
C ALA A 151 -3.96 -2.79 9.66
N SER A 152 -4.83 -2.74 10.66
CA SER A 152 -4.70 -1.81 11.79
C SER A 152 -3.49 -2.15 12.68
N PHE A 153 -3.25 -3.44 12.94
CA PHE A 153 -2.08 -3.92 13.67
C PHE A 153 -0.78 -3.49 12.98
N VAL A 154 -0.68 -3.68 11.66
CA VAL A 154 0.50 -3.32 10.87
C VAL A 154 0.75 -1.81 10.91
N VAL A 155 -0.27 -0.98 10.75
CA VAL A 155 -0.13 0.49 10.84
C VAL A 155 0.36 0.90 12.23
N ASN A 156 -0.24 0.35 13.29
CA ASN A 156 0.16 0.64 14.67
C ASN A 156 1.60 0.20 14.94
N ALA A 157 1.99 -0.99 14.51
CA ALA A 157 3.35 -1.51 14.66
C ALA A 157 4.37 -0.65 13.91
N MET A 158 4.08 -0.24 12.67
CA MET A 158 4.95 0.68 11.92
C MET A 158 5.12 2.02 12.62
N ASN A 159 4.06 2.52 13.26
CA ASN A 159 4.08 3.76 14.04
C ASN A 159 4.76 3.61 15.42
N GLY A 160 5.10 2.38 15.84
CA GLY A 160 5.60 2.14 17.20
C GLY A 160 4.55 2.37 18.28
N ALA A 161 3.25 2.31 17.92
CA ALA A 161 2.16 2.44 18.88
C ALA A 161 2.13 1.23 19.83
N ARG A 162 1.68 1.45 21.06
CA ARG A 162 1.40 0.36 22.02
C ARG A 162 0.21 -0.46 21.50
N ILE A 163 0.44 -1.75 21.25
CA ILE A 163 -0.60 -2.69 20.84
C ILE A 163 -0.97 -3.52 22.07
N THR A 164 -2.24 -3.51 22.47
CA THR A 164 -2.70 -4.10 23.73
C THR A 164 -3.61 -5.32 23.53
N THR A 165 -3.82 -6.08 24.60
CA THR A 165 -4.79 -7.19 24.67
C THR A 165 -6.24 -6.72 24.81
N ALA A 166 -6.50 -5.40 24.86
CA ALA A 166 -7.84 -4.80 24.84
C ALA A 166 -8.68 -5.33 23.67
N ASP A 167 -8.02 -5.49 22.53
CA ASP A 167 -8.53 -6.21 21.37
C ASP A 167 -7.81 -7.56 21.29
N PRO A 168 -8.48 -8.68 21.67
CA PRO A 168 -7.87 -10.00 21.66
C PRO A 168 -7.33 -10.42 20.30
N LEU A 169 -7.90 -9.92 19.18
CA LEU A 169 -7.42 -10.27 17.84
C LEU A 169 -5.99 -9.78 17.57
N ASN A 170 -5.48 -8.81 18.34
CA ASN A 170 -4.05 -8.45 18.27
C ASN A 170 -3.14 -9.63 18.63
N LEU A 171 -3.53 -10.47 19.60
CA LEU A 171 -2.78 -11.69 19.95
C LEU A 171 -2.77 -12.68 18.79
N ALA A 172 -3.92 -12.84 18.13
CA ALA A 172 -4.05 -13.71 16.96
C ALA A 172 -3.18 -13.23 15.80
N VAL A 173 -3.26 -11.94 15.45
CA VAL A 173 -2.41 -11.34 14.40
C VAL A 173 -0.93 -11.48 14.75
N SER A 174 -0.55 -11.22 16.00
CA SER A 174 0.83 -11.40 16.45
C SER A 174 1.29 -12.86 16.36
N GLY A 175 0.45 -13.83 16.74
CA GLY A 175 0.75 -15.25 16.63
C GLY A 175 0.94 -15.69 15.18
N TYR A 176 0.06 -15.23 14.28
CA TYR A 176 0.17 -15.43 12.84
C TYR A 176 1.48 -14.87 12.28
N LEU A 177 1.79 -13.61 12.53
CA LEU A 177 3.00 -12.94 12.01
C LEU A 177 4.31 -13.52 12.57
N ARG A 178 4.28 -14.10 13.78
CA ARG A 178 5.43 -14.78 14.40
C ARG A 178 5.63 -16.21 13.92
N ASN A 179 4.69 -16.79 13.17
CA ASN A 179 4.89 -18.10 12.59
C ASN A 179 6.16 -18.07 11.71
N GLN A 180 7.03 -19.08 11.83
CA GLN A 180 8.33 -19.08 11.16
C GLN A 180 8.21 -19.01 9.64
N LEU A 181 7.25 -19.74 9.04
CA LEU A 181 7.05 -19.75 7.60
C LEU A 181 6.56 -18.38 7.10
N ILE A 182 5.63 -17.77 7.85
CA ILE A 182 5.12 -16.44 7.57
C ILE A 182 6.21 -15.38 7.70
N SER A 183 6.95 -15.36 8.81
CA SER A 183 8.00 -14.37 9.05
C SER A 183 9.16 -14.52 8.06
N THR A 184 9.61 -15.73 7.73
CA THR A 184 10.67 -15.94 6.73
C THR A 184 10.19 -15.56 5.32
N GLY A 185 9.04 -16.07 4.87
CA GLY A 185 8.51 -15.78 3.53
C GLY A 185 8.22 -14.30 3.32
N SER A 186 7.59 -13.65 4.30
CA SER A 186 7.27 -12.22 4.22
C SER A 186 8.50 -11.32 4.25
N ASN A 187 9.58 -11.71 4.95
CA ASN A 187 10.85 -11.00 4.85
C ASN A 187 11.43 -11.10 3.43
N ALA A 188 11.34 -12.25 2.77
CA ALA A 188 11.81 -12.41 1.39
C ALA A 188 10.99 -11.54 0.41
N VAL A 189 9.65 -11.52 0.57
CA VAL A 189 8.77 -10.63 -0.20
C VAL A 189 9.17 -9.16 0.01
N ALA A 190 9.35 -8.73 1.26
CA ALA A 190 9.74 -7.36 1.58
C ALA A 190 11.11 -6.97 0.99
N GLN A 191 12.09 -7.88 1.00
CA GLN A 191 13.39 -7.68 0.35
C GLN A 191 13.28 -7.57 -1.18
N HIS A 192 12.42 -8.38 -1.79
CA HIS A 192 12.17 -8.32 -3.23
C HIS A 192 11.54 -6.96 -3.61
N LEU A 193 10.57 -6.48 -2.83
CA LEU A 193 9.99 -5.14 -3.02
C LEU A 193 11.06 -4.04 -2.90
N ASP A 194 11.98 -4.13 -1.95
CA ASP A 194 13.09 -3.17 -1.84
C ASP A 194 14.00 -3.16 -3.07
N THR A 195 14.26 -4.35 -3.63
CA THR A 195 15.06 -4.49 -4.86
C THR A 195 14.38 -3.78 -6.03
N LEU A 196 13.07 -4.00 -6.20
CA LEU A 196 12.28 -3.37 -7.27
C LEU A 196 12.18 -1.84 -7.09
N ILE A 197 11.99 -1.35 -5.87
CA ILE A 197 12.04 0.10 -5.59
C ILE A 197 13.40 0.67 -5.99
N ASN A 198 14.50 -0.01 -5.63
CA ASN A 198 15.84 0.44 -5.99
C ASN A 198 16.05 0.47 -7.50
N GLN A 199 15.55 -0.52 -8.24
CA GLN A 199 15.58 -0.53 -9.71
C GLN A 199 14.84 0.67 -10.31
N ILE A 200 13.63 0.99 -9.83
CA ILE A 200 12.89 2.19 -10.29
C ILE A 200 13.70 3.46 -10.03
N THR A 201 14.32 3.60 -8.85
CA THR A 201 15.15 4.77 -8.56
C THR A 201 16.43 4.81 -9.39
N ALA A 202 16.98 3.67 -9.77
CA ALA A 202 18.14 3.58 -10.65
C ALA A 202 17.80 4.04 -12.07
N ILE A 203 16.69 3.55 -12.63
CA ILE A 203 16.15 4.02 -13.92
C ILE A 203 16.04 5.54 -13.92
N ALA A 204 15.41 6.10 -12.88
CA ALA A 204 15.25 7.55 -12.77
C ALA A 204 16.57 8.32 -12.72
N LYS A 205 17.56 7.83 -11.97
CA LYS A 205 18.89 8.45 -11.91
C LYS A 205 19.55 8.43 -13.28
N THR A 206 19.57 7.28 -13.95
CA THR A 206 20.13 7.15 -15.30
C THR A 206 19.43 8.07 -16.29
N THR A 207 18.09 8.13 -16.27
CA THR A 207 17.34 9.06 -17.13
C THR A 207 17.64 10.51 -16.79
N ALA A 208 17.75 10.87 -15.51
CA ALA A 208 18.06 12.23 -15.08
C ALA A 208 19.48 12.68 -15.47
N ASP A 209 20.45 11.78 -15.36
CA ASP A 209 21.86 12.04 -15.69
C ASP A 209 22.05 12.18 -17.22
N ALA A 210 21.19 11.56 -18.03
CA ALA A 210 21.16 11.74 -19.49
C ALA A 210 20.51 13.06 -19.95
N ILE A 211 19.86 13.82 -19.06
CA ILE A 211 19.20 15.09 -19.41
C ILE A 211 20.23 16.24 -19.41
N PRO A 212 20.40 16.94 -20.55
CA PRO A 212 21.32 18.08 -20.64
C PRO A 212 21.04 19.16 -19.58
N ALA A 213 22.10 19.83 -19.12
CA ALA A 213 21.94 21.04 -18.32
C ALA A 213 21.34 22.15 -19.18
N LEU A 214 20.44 22.94 -18.60
CA LEU A 214 19.99 24.17 -19.25
C LEU A 214 21.12 25.20 -19.20
N PRO A 215 21.34 25.97 -20.28
CA PRO A 215 22.25 27.10 -20.23
C PRO A 215 21.84 28.08 -19.14
N GLN A 216 22.84 28.76 -18.55
CA GLN A 216 22.59 29.71 -17.48
C GLN A 216 21.63 30.82 -17.93
N GLY A 217 20.62 31.12 -17.10
CA GLY A 217 19.60 32.14 -17.38
C GLY A 217 18.47 31.70 -18.33
N VAL A 218 18.54 30.50 -18.91
CA VAL A 218 17.49 29.98 -19.80
C VAL A 218 16.40 29.27 -19.00
N ARG A 219 15.14 29.59 -19.30
CA ARG A 219 13.98 28.89 -18.72
C ARG A 219 13.66 27.64 -19.53
N ALA A 220 13.28 26.56 -18.84
CA ALA A 220 12.81 25.33 -19.47
C ALA A 220 11.55 25.59 -20.31
N GLN A 221 11.47 25.01 -21.51
CA GLN A 221 10.29 25.08 -22.38
C GLN A 221 9.89 23.70 -22.92
N GLY A 222 8.59 23.51 -23.14
CA GLY A 222 8.04 22.24 -23.66
C GLY A 222 8.48 21.05 -22.80
N ILE A 223 9.03 20.01 -23.44
CA ILE A 223 9.51 18.78 -22.79
C ILE A 223 10.61 19.02 -21.74
N GLN A 224 11.35 20.13 -21.84
CA GLN A 224 12.40 20.46 -20.89
C GLN A 224 11.83 20.68 -19.48
N ILE A 225 10.57 21.09 -19.36
CA ILE A 225 9.91 21.30 -18.06
C ILE A 225 9.82 19.97 -17.31
N GLN A 226 9.34 18.91 -17.97
CA GLN A 226 9.24 17.57 -17.39
C GLN A 226 10.63 16.96 -17.12
N GLN A 227 11.58 17.22 -18.01
CA GLN A 227 12.97 16.78 -17.83
C GLN A 227 13.62 17.42 -16.60
N GLN A 228 13.47 18.72 -16.39
CA GLN A 228 13.98 19.38 -15.19
C GLN A 228 13.23 18.92 -13.94
N ALA A 229 11.92 18.65 -14.03
CA ALA A 229 11.16 18.07 -12.91
C ALA A 229 11.72 16.71 -12.47
N LEU A 230 12.13 15.85 -13.41
CA LEU A 230 12.82 14.59 -13.08
C LEU A 230 14.18 14.86 -12.40
N LYS A 231 14.99 15.79 -12.91
CA LYS A 231 16.27 16.16 -12.27
C LYS A 231 16.07 16.66 -10.84
N THR A 232 15.07 17.50 -10.61
CA THR A 232 14.70 17.97 -9.28
C THR A 232 14.26 16.82 -8.38
N ALA A 233 13.39 15.91 -8.86
CA ALA A 233 12.95 14.75 -8.09
C ALA A 233 14.12 13.82 -7.70
N VAL A 234 15.07 13.59 -8.62
CA VAL A 234 16.29 12.80 -8.35
C VAL A 234 17.25 13.53 -7.41
N ALA A 235 17.38 14.86 -7.51
CA ALA A 235 18.19 15.63 -6.58
C ALA A 235 17.61 15.59 -5.15
N GLN A 236 16.28 15.76 -5.02
CA GLN A 236 15.58 15.62 -3.75
C GLN A 236 15.71 14.21 -3.19
N LEU A 237 15.55 13.19 -4.05
CA LEU A 237 15.80 11.79 -3.68
C LEU A 237 17.17 11.66 -3.01
N ARG A 238 18.24 12.17 -3.64
CA ARG A 238 19.63 12.13 -3.14
C ARG A 238 19.81 12.81 -1.77
N GLN A 239 18.99 13.81 -1.44
CA GLN A 239 19.05 14.54 -0.17
C GLN A 239 18.23 13.89 0.97
N LEU A 240 17.41 12.87 0.69
CA LEU A 240 16.64 12.18 1.72
C LEU A 240 17.55 11.33 2.62
N ASN A 241 17.67 11.75 3.88
CA ASN A 241 18.44 11.05 4.92
C ASN A 241 17.68 9.87 5.55
N ASP A 242 16.34 9.89 5.54
CA ASP A 242 15.51 8.77 5.99
C ASP A 242 14.91 8.04 4.79
N ARG A 243 15.58 6.95 4.38
CA ARG A 243 15.02 5.98 3.45
C ARG A 243 14.83 4.65 4.15
N THR A 244 13.90 4.59 5.08
CA THR A 244 13.56 3.31 5.73
C THR A 244 12.94 2.34 4.69
N PRO A 245 13.63 1.23 4.34
CA PRO A 245 13.16 0.27 3.34
C PRO A 245 11.93 -0.53 3.80
N VAL A 246 11.26 -1.19 2.87
CA VAL A 246 10.13 -2.10 3.13
C VAL A 246 10.53 -3.17 4.15
N ILE A 247 11.70 -3.81 3.99
CA ILE A 247 12.16 -4.85 4.92
C ILE A 247 12.33 -4.33 6.34
N SER A 248 12.88 -3.13 6.53
CA SER A 248 13.07 -2.56 7.86
C SER A 248 11.74 -2.20 8.52
N ARG A 249 10.78 -1.66 7.75
CA ARG A 249 9.42 -1.41 8.23
C ARG A 249 8.72 -2.71 8.58
N TRP A 250 8.87 -3.74 7.75
CA TRP A 250 8.26 -5.04 7.96
C TRP A 250 8.84 -5.77 9.17
N ARG A 251 10.16 -5.73 9.37
CA ARG A 251 10.80 -6.28 10.59
C ARG A 251 10.31 -5.61 11.86
N ARG A 252 9.99 -4.31 11.83
CA ARG A 252 9.33 -3.62 12.96
C ARG A 252 7.93 -4.20 13.21
N VAL A 253 7.19 -4.53 12.17
CA VAL A 253 5.87 -5.18 12.28
C VAL A 253 5.99 -6.57 12.88
N LEU A 254 6.92 -7.39 12.38
CA LEU A 254 7.17 -8.75 12.91
C LEU A 254 7.67 -8.73 14.36
N GLY A 255 8.44 -7.70 14.74
CA GLY A 255 8.95 -7.50 16.09
C GLY A 255 7.98 -6.80 17.06
N ALA A 256 6.76 -6.47 16.63
CA ALA A 256 5.78 -5.84 17.50
C ALA A 256 5.36 -6.79 18.64
N ASN A 257 5.21 -6.21 19.83
CA ASN A 257 4.73 -6.93 21.01
C ASN A 257 3.30 -6.49 21.33
N VAL A 258 2.46 -7.48 21.65
CA VAL A 258 1.15 -7.23 22.28
C VAL A 258 1.36 -7.24 23.78
N VAL A 259 1.02 -6.15 24.45
CA VAL A 259 1.17 -6.03 25.90
C VAL A 259 -0.17 -6.14 26.58
N ASN A 260 -0.17 -6.68 27.80
CA ASN A 260 -1.39 -6.70 28.60
C ASN A 260 -1.83 -5.26 28.89
N GLU A 261 -3.13 -5.04 28.79
CA GLU A 261 -3.76 -3.83 29.32
C GLU A 261 -3.94 -3.97 30.84
#